data_AF-W5JH96-F1
#
_entry.id   AF-W5JH96-F1
#
_cell.length_a   1.000
_cell.length_b   1.000
_cell.length_c   1.000
_cell.angle_alpha   90.00
_cell.angle_beta   90.00
_cell.angle_gamma   90.00
#
_symmetry.space_group_name_H-M   'P 1'
#
loop_
_entity.id
_entity.type
_entity.pdbx_description
1 polymer ?
#
loop_
_entity_poly.entity_id
_entity_poly.type
_entity_poly.pdbx_seq_one_letter_code
_entity_poly.pdbx_strand_id
1 'polypeptide(L)'
;MKGIAVLVLIGMLAAAAYAAETEQICPEHDDIFNPVHFPHPTNCEKFYKCYNGQKFEIDCPAGLHWSIDKDYCDYPEEAGCAI
;
A
#
# COMPACT_ATOMS: atom_id res chain seq x y z
N MET A 1 19.87 0.50 35.41
CA MET A 1 20.65 0.68 34.15
C MET A 1 20.45 -0.48 33.17
N LYS A 2 20.58 -1.76 33.56
CA LYS A 2 20.35 -2.91 32.65
C LYS A 2 18.89 -3.04 32.15
N GLY A 3 17.90 -2.77 33.01
CA GLY A 3 16.48 -2.91 32.66
C GLY A 3 15.93 -1.86 31.67
N ILE A 4 16.52 -0.65 31.65
CA ILE A 4 16.11 0.41 30.72
C ILE A 4 16.53 0.06 29.28
N ALA A 5 17.74 -0.50 29.10
CA ALA A 5 18.23 -0.93 27.78
C ALA A 5 17.36 -2.04 27.16
N VAL A 6 16.88 -2.99 27.97
CA VAL A 6 16.01 -4.08 27.51
C VAL A 6 14.66 -3.55 27.02
N LEU A 7 14.05 -2.61 27.73
CA LEU A 7 12.78 -2.01 27.33
C LEU A 7 12.90 -1.18 26.05
N VAL A 8 14.02 -0.46 25.88
CA VAL A 8 14.30 0.29 24.65
C VAL A 8 14.47 -0.65 23.46
N LEU A 9 15.20 -1.75 23.61
CA LEU A 9 15.39 -2.73 22.54
C LEU A 9 14.07 -3.42 22.14
N ILE A 10 13.24 -3.80 23.12
CA ILE A 10 11.91 -4.36 22.86
C ILE A 10 11.02 -3.34 22.14
N GLY A 11 11.05 -2.07 22.57
CA GLY A 11 10.33 -0.99 21.90
C GLY A 11 10.78 -0.77 20.46
N MET A 12 12.08 -0.84 20.18
CA MET A 12 12.63 -0.72 18.82
C MET A 12 12.24 -1.91 17.94
N LEU A 13 12.28 -3.14 18.46
CA LEU A 13 11.86 -4.34 17.72
C LEU A 13 10.35 -4.32 17.44
N ALA A 14 9.53 -3.87 18.40
CA ALA A 14 8.10 -3.69 18.21
C ALA A 14 7.79 -2.59 17.18
N ALA A 15 8.52 -1.47 17.20
CA ALA A 15 8.39 -0.40 16.20
C ALA A 15 8.80 -0.86 14.79
N ALA A 16 9.87 -1.66 14.67
CA ALA A 16 10.30 -2.22 13.39
C ALA A 16 9.31 -3.28 12.85
N ALA A 17 8.74 -4.12 13.73
CA ALA A 17 7.69 -5.06 13.36
C ALA A 17 6.41 -4.33 12.91
N TYR A 18 6.01 -3.27 13.62
CA TYR A 18 4.87 -2.42 13.23
C TYR A 18 5.07 -1.72 11.89
N ALA A 19 6.29 -1.30 11.56
CA ALA A 19 6.61 -0.68 10.27
C ALA A 19 6.57 -1.69 9.09
N ALA A 20 6.77 -2.98 9.36
CA ALA A 20 6.77 -4.04 8.35
C ALA A 20 5.35 -4.52 7.99
N GLU A 21 4.35 -4.28 8.84
CA GLU A 21 3.00 -4.83 8.67
C GLU A 21 2.13 -4.06 7.64
N THR A 22 2.66 -2.94 7.12
CA THR A 22 2.04 -2.09 6.08
C THR A 22 2.80 -2.12 4.76
N GLU A 23 3.85 -2.93 4.61
CA GLU A 23 4.48 -3.06 3.30
C GLU A 23 3.55 -3.79 2.34
N GLN A 24 2.86 -3.01 1.49
CA GLN A 24 2.22 -3.51 0.29
C GLN A 24 3.31 -4.18 -0.57
N ILE A 25 3.37 -5.51 -0.62
CA ILE A 25 4.41 -6.26 -1.34
C ILE A 25 3.84 -6.82 -2.63
N CYS A 26 4.51 -6.58 -3.75
CA CYS A 26 4.11 -7.19 -5.02
C CYS A 26 4.56 -8.65 -5.09
N PRO A 27 3.73 -9.55 -5.67
CA PRO A 27 4.13 -10.93 -5.90
C PRO A 27 5.28 -11.00 -6.91
N GLU A 28 6.21 -11.93 -6.72
CA GLU A 28 7.32 -12.16 -7.65
C GLU A 28 6.86 -12.69 -9.02
N HIS A 29 5.76 -13.44 -9.04
CA HIS A 29 5.14 -13.98 -10.25
C HIS A 29 3.76 -13.38 -10.47
N ASP A 30 3.53 -12.86 -11.68
CA ASP A 30 2.27 -12.23 -12.05
C ASP A 30 1.22 -13.28 -12.47
N ASP A 31 -0.02 -13.11 -11.98
CA ASP A 31 -1.20 -13.80 -12.50
C ASP A 31 -1.95 -12.84 -13.45
N ILE A 32 -1.93 -13.16 -14.75
CA ILE A 32 -2.58 -12.33 -15.79
C ILE A 32 -4.10 -12.28 -15.60
N PHE A 33 -4.69 -13.30 -14.98
CA PHE A 33 -6.14 -13.34 -14.72
C PHE A 33 -6.52 -12.64 -13.42
N ASN A 34 -5.56 -12.42 -12.51
CA ASN A 34 -5.77 -11.78 -11.21
C ASN A 34 -4.63 -10.80 -10.90
N PRO A 35 -4.58 -9.63 -11.59
CA PRO A 35 -3.55 -8.64 -11.34
C PRO A 35 -3.67 -8.07 -9.91
N VAL A 36 -2.54 -7.70 -9.33
CA VAL A 36 -2.50 -7.08 -8.01
C VAL A 36 -2.32 -5.57 -8.15
N HIS A 37 -3.19 -4.81 -7.50
CA HIS A 37 -3.11 -3.36 -7.38
C HIS A 37 -3.10 -2.95 -5.91
N PHE A 38 -2.45 -1.83 -5.62
CA PHE A 38 -2.42 -1.25 -4.28
C PHE A 38 -2.80 0.23 -4.32
N PRO A 39 -3.49 0.76 -3.28
CA PRO A 39 -3.73 2.18 -3.18
C PRO A 39 -2.42 2.94 -2.98
N HIS A 40 -2.32 4.13 -3.57
CA HIS A 40 -1.21 5.03 -3.26
C HIS A 40 -1.41 5.62 -1.84
N PRO A 41 -0.37 5.66 -0.99
CA PRO A 41 -0.52 5.94 0.45
C PRO A 41 -0.93 7.38 0.78
N THR A 42 -0.78 8.32 -0.17
CA THR A 42 -0.99 9.76 0.07
C THR A 42 -1.70 10.48 -1.08
N ASN A 43 -2.15 9.78 -2.12
CA ASN A 43 -2.75 10.43 -3.29
C ASN A 43 -3.81 9.53 -3.92
N CYS A 44 -5.09 9.89 -3.78
CA CYS A 44 -6.21 9.12 -4.32
C CYS A 44 -6.21 9.08 -5.85
N GLU A 45 -5.59 10.05 -6.53
CA GLU A 45 -5.52 10.11 -7.99
C GLU A 45 -4.49 9.11 -8.56
N LYS A 46 -3.85 8.31 -7.71
CA LYS A 46 -2.81 7.35 -8.07
C LYS A 46 -3.05 5.99 -7.44
N PHE A 47 -2.54 4.95 -8.10
CA PHE A 47 -2.45 3.60 -7.55
C PHE A 47 -1.17 2.93 -8.01
N TYR A 48 -0.83 1.80 -7.40
CA TYR A 48 0.26 0.95 -7.86
C TYR A 48 -0.28 -0.28 -8.55
N LYS A 49 0.29 -0.61 -9.70
CA LYS A 49 0.14 -1.92 -10.33
C LYS A 49 1.38 -2.76 -10.10
N CYS A 50 1.18 -4.01 -9.67
CA CYS A 50 2.27 -4.96 -9.55
C CYS A 50 2.63 -5.59 -10.89
N TYR A 51 3.94 -5.71 -11.12
CA TYR A 51 4.49 -6.47 -12.23
C TYR A 51 5.90 -6.96 -11.87
N ASN A 52 6.17 -8.25 -11.99
CA ASN A 52 7.45 -8.90 -11.65
C ASN A 52 8.03 -8.46 -10.28
N GLY A 53 7.23 -8.50 -9.21
CA GLY A 53 7.68 -8.13 -7.87
C GLY A 53 7.85 -6.63 -7.63
N GLN A 54 7.52 -5.77 -8.59
CA GLN A 54 7.69 -4.33 -8.50
C GLN A 54 6.37 -3.57 -8.59
N LYS A 55 6.30 -2.43 -7.88
CA LYS A 55 5.20 -1.48 -7.99
C LYS A 55 5.46 -0.48 -9.10
N PHE A 56 4.48 -0.29 -9.96
CA PHE A 56 4.45 0.77 -10.96
C PHE A 56 3.35 1.75 -10.61
N GLU A 57 3.71 3.01 -10.38
CA GLU A 57 2.73 4.07 -10.10
C GLU A 57 1.97 4.44 -11.37
N ILE A 58 0.65 4.47 -11.27
CA ILE A 58 -0.26 4.79 -12.37
C ILE A 58 -1.17 5.93 -11.93
N ASP A 59 -1.28 6.95 -12.77
CA ASP A 59 -2.25 8.02 -12.59
C ASP A 59 -3.64 7.58 -13.05
N CYS A 60 -4.65 7.88 -12.23
CA CYS A 60 -6.03 7.86 -12.67
C CYS A 60 -6.28 8.98 -13.70
N PRO A 61 -7.29 8.83 -14.57
CA PRO A 61 -7.76 9.94 -15.38
C PRO A 61 -8.12 11.15 -14.52
N ALA A 62 -7.98 12.35 -15.09
CA ALA A 62 -8.17 13.60 -14.36
C ALA A 62 -9.52 13.66 -13.63
N GLY A 63 -9.48 13.92 -12.32
CA GLY A 63 -10.65 14.03 -11.45
C GLY A 63 -11.21 12.70 -10.94
N LEU A 64 -10.57 11.56 -11.22
CA LEU A 64 -10.96 10.25 -10.70
C LEU A 64 -10.00 9.78 -9.61
N HIS A 65 -10.52 8.97 -8.69
CA HIS A 65 -9.79 8.38 -7.59
C HIS A 65 -9.76 6.86 -7.70
N TRP A 66 -8.67 6.23 -7.27
CA TRP A 66 -8.57 4.78 -7.18
C TRP A 66 -9.57 4.21 -6.17
N SER A 67 -10.36 3.23 -6.59
CA SER A 67 -11.27 2.47 -5.73
C SER A 67 -10.72 1.06 -5.52
N ILE A 68 -10.41 0.72 -4.26
CA ILE A 68 -9.86 -0.61 -3.91
C ILE A 68 -10.93 -1.69 -4.08
N ASP A 69 -12.19 -1.39 -3.74
CA ASP A 69 -13.28 -2.38 -3.79
C ASP A 69 -13.68 -2.73 -5.23
N LYS A 70 -13.53 -1.76 -6.14
CA LYS A 70 -13.93 -1.88 -7.54
C LYS A 70 -12.75 -2.24 -8.46
N ASP A 71 -11.52 -2.04 -8.00
CA ASP A 71 -10.28 -2.26 -8.74
C ASP A 71 -10.17 -1.41 -10.03
N TYR A 72 -10.69 -0.19 -9.99
CA TYR A 72 -10.53 0.83 -11.04
C TYR A 72 -10.67 2.25 -10.50
N CYS A 73 -10.32 3.25 -11.32
CA CYS A 73 -10.51 4.66 -11.02
C CYS A 73 -11.97 5.07 -11.21
N ASP A 74 -12.59 5.59 -10.16
CA ASP A 74 -14.00 6.00 -10.14
C ASP A 74 -14.12 7.44 -9.62
N TYR A 75 -15.33 8.00 -9.60
CA TYR A 75 -15.58 9.32 -9.04
C TYR A 75 -15.23 9.36 -7.54
N PRO A 76 -14.69 10.46 -7.02
CA PRO A 76 -14.24 10.56 -5.62
C PRO A 76 -15.27 10.13 -4.58
N GLU A 77 -16.55 10.46 -4.78
CA GLU A 77 -17.68 10.09 -3.91
C GLU A 77 -17.99 8.59 -3.90
N GLU A 78 -17.62 7.88 -4.97
CA GLU A 78 -17.87 6.46 -5.21
C GLU A 78 -16.63 5.58 -4.99
N ALA A 79 -15.44 6.19 -4.99
CA ALA A 79 -14.17 5.48 -4.90
C ALA A 79 -13.84 5.02 -3.48
N GLY A 80 -14.34 5.72 -2.46
CA GLY A 80 -14.14 5.37 -1.06
C GLY A 80 -12.69 5.51 -0.57
N CYS A 81 -11.86 6.28 -1.28
CA CYS A 81 -10.47 6.50 -0.92
C CYS A 81 -10.36 7.14 0.47
N ALA A 82 -9.72 6.44 1.41
CA ALA A 82 -9.46 6.90 2.77
C ALA A 82 -7.94 7.04 2.97
N ILE A 83 -7.42 8.25 2.73
CA ILE A 83 -6.04 8.63 3.08
C ILE A 83 -6.00 9.07 4.54
#